data_AF-A0A7J3VA82-F1
#
_entry.id   AF-A0A7J3VA82-F1
#
_cell.length_a   1.000
_cell.length_b   1.000
_cell.length_c   1.000
_cell.angle_alpha   90.00
_cell.angle_beta   90.00
_cell.angle_gamma   90.00
#
_symmetry.space_group_name_H-M   'P 1'
#
loop_
_entity.id
_entity.type
_entity.pdbx_description
1 polymer ?
#
loop_
_entity_poly.entity_id
_entity_poly.type
_entity_poly.pdbx_seq_one_letter_code
_entity_poly.pdbx_strand_id
1 'polypeptide(L)'
;MQKVSYGLIAFVIALIYFGMIFILFYLGFQIGMLDALSGFLLSLSIWTLTYGLKFASGDRFWIVNGFVLMFFSASMLVFSLTGSGLLSIGVLLFCIGIFGLIMVLT
;
A
#
# COMPACT_ATOMS: atom_id res chain seq x y z
N MET A 1 13.33 -23.91 -5.03
CA MET A 1 13.29 -22.48 -5.41
C MET A 1 13.91 -21.69 -4.28
N GLN A 2 14.96 -20.90 -4.55
CA GLN A 2 15.59 -20.06 -3.54
C GLN A 2 14.58 -18.96 -3.15
N LYS A 3 14.15 -18.92 -1.88
CA LYS A 3 13.25 -17.86 -1.41
C LYS A 3 14.04 -16.56 -1.39
N VAL A 4 13.83 -15.70 -2.39
CA VAL A 4 14.32 -14.32 -2.36
C VAL A 4 13.73 -13.65 -1.12
N SER A 5 14.58 -12.99 -0.32
CA SER A 5 14.13 -12.33 0.90
C SER A 5 13.08 -11.26 0.57
N TYR A 6 11.95 -11.28 1.29
CA TYR A 6 10.89 -10.28 1.16
C TYR A 6 11.45 -8.85 1.28
N GLY A 7 12.35 -8.62 2.25
CA GLY A 7 12.97 -7.32 2.47
C GLY A 7 13.80 -6.83 1.27
N LEU A 8 14.45 -7.75 0.57
CA LEU A 8 15.23 -7.42 -0.63
C LEU A 8 14.31 -6.97 -1.77
N ILE A 9 13.17 -7.63 -1.96
CA ILE A 9 12.22 -7.22 -3.00
C ILE A 9 11.51 -5.92 -2.62
N ALA A 10 11.11 -5.75 -1.36
CA ALA A 10 10.56 -4.49 -0.88
C ALA A 10 11.53 -3.31 -1.07
N PHE A 11 12.83 -3.54 -0.85
CA PHE A 11 13.88 -2.56 -1.14
C PHE A 11 13.98 -2.23 -2.63
N VAL A 12 13.95 -3.25 -3.50
CA VAL A 12 13.97 -3.04 -4.96
C VAL A 12 12.73 -2.24 -5.41
N ILE A 13 11.55 -2.54 -4.87
CA ILE A 13 10.31 -1.79 -5.16
C ILE A 13 10.48 -0.33 -4.73
N ALA A 14 11.03 -0.07 -3.53
CA ALA A 14 11.29 1.28 -3.08
C ALA A 14 12.24 2.01 -4.03
N LEU A 15 13.33 1.36 -4.45
CA LEU A 15 14.31 1.96 -5.36
C LEU A 15 13.69 2.31 -6.72
N ILE A 16 12.90 1.40 -7.30
CA ILE A 16 12.16 1.66 -8.55
C ILE A 16 11.17 2.81 -8.36
N TYR A 17 10.42 2.82 -7.25
CA TYR A 17 9.42 3.84 -6.98
C TYR A 17 10.05 5.22 -6.81
N PHE A 18 11.12 5.34 -6.03
CA PHE A 18 11.87 6.59 -5.88
C PHE A 18 12.49 7.04 -7.21
N GLY A 19 13.00 6.12 -8.03
CA GLY A 19 13.47 6.42 -9.38
C GLY A 19 12.37 7.02 -10.27
N MET A 20 11.16 6.45 -10.24
CA MET A 20 10.02 7.02 -10.97
C MET A 20 9.62 8.41 -10.47
N ILE A 21 9.56 8.60 -9.15
CA ILE A 21 9.26 9.92 -8.55
C ILE A 21 10.29 10.96 -9.02
N PHE A 22 11.58 10.60 -9.00
CA PHE A 22 12.64 11.48 -9.49
C PHE A 22 12.47 11.84 -10.98
N ILE A 23 12.16 10.86 -11.83
CA ILE A 23 11.89 11.10 -13.26
C ILE A 23 10.68 12.02 -13.44
N LEU A 24 9.61 11.83 -12.69
CA LEU A 24 8.41 12.67 -12.76
C LEU A 24 8.72 14.12 -12.35
N PHE A 25 9.52 14.33 -11.30
CA PHE A 25 10.00 15.67 -10.93
C PHE A 25 10.87 16.29 -12.03
N TYR A 26 11.78 15.52 -12.63
CA TYR A 26 12.61 15.99 -13.74
C TYR A 26 11.78 16.41 -14.97
N LEU A 27 10.67 15.72 -15.22
CA LEU A 27 9.70 16.05 -16.28
C LEU A 27 8.77 17.23 -15.93
N GLY A 28 8.92 17.83 -14.75
CA GLY A 28 8.14 19.01 -14.33
C GLY A 28 6.80 18.69 -13.66
N PHE A 29 6.52 17.43 -13.33
CA PHE A 29 5.32 17.07 -12.55
C PHE A 29 5.50 17.44 -11.08
N GLN A 30 4.52 18.15 -10.52
CA GLN A 30 4.44 18.41 -9.09
C GLN A 30 3.62 17.31 -8.42
N ILE A 31 4.28 16.45 -7.65
CA ILE A 31 3.62 15.39 -6.88
C ILE A 31 3.65 15.81 -5.41
N GLY A 32 2.47 15.85 -4.78
CA GLY A 32 2.37 16.09 -3.34
C GLY A 32 3.07 14.97 -2.56
N MET A 33 3.72 15.32 -1.45
CA MET A 33 4.41 14.32 -0.60
C MET A 33 3.45 13.23 -0.10
N LEU A 34 2.19 13.59 0.18
CA LEU A 34 1.14 12.64 0.56
C LEU A 34 0.74 11.72 -0.60
N ASP A 35 0.64 12.22 -1.82
CA ASP A 35 0.34 11.41 -3.00
C ASP A 35 1.46 10.42 -3.28
N ALA A 36 2.72 10.89 -3.23
CA ALA A 36 3.89 10.05 -3.40
C ALA A 36 3.95 8.94 -2.33
N LEU A 37 3.68 9.28 -1.07
CA LEU A 37 3.65 8.30 0.02
C LEU A 37 2.50 7.30 -0.13
N SER A 38 1.31 7.76 -0.51
CA SER A 38 0.15 6.88 -0.73
C SER A 38 0.44 5.86 -1.84
N GLY A 39 0.95 6.30 -3.00
CA GLY A 39 1.31 5.41 -4.10
C GLY A 39 2.42 4.41 -3.74
N PHE A 40 3.35 4.80 -2.86
CA PHE A 40 4.38 3.90 -2.35
C PHE A 40 3.79 2.80 -1.47
N LEU A 41 2.92 3.18 -0.53
CA LEU A 41 2.21 2.24 0.35
C LEU A 41 1.34 1.28 -0.47
N LEU A 42 0.69 1.75 -1.52
CA LEU A 42 -0.08 0.90 -2.44
C LEU A 42 0.83 -0.11 -3.16
N SER A 43 1.98 0.35 -3.65
CA SER A 43 2.95 -0.52 -4.34
C SER A 43 3.49 -1.62 -3.41
N LEU A 44 3.82 -1.26 -2.17
CA LEU A 44 4.22 -2.24 -1.14
C LEU A 44 3.07 -3.18 -0.77
N SER A 45 1.85 -2.66 -0.64
CA SER A 45 0.65 -3.46 -0.36
C SER A 45 0.45 -4.56 -1.40
N ILE A 46 0.45 -4.21 -2.69
CA ILE A 46 0.27 -5.15 -3.80
C ILE A 46 1.32 -6.26 -3.76
N TRP A 47 2.59 -5.89 -3.53
CA TRP A 47 3.66 -6.86 -3.38
C TRP A 47 3.45 -7.77 -2.17
N THR A 48 3.12 -7.20 -1.01
CA THR A 48 2.91 -7.95 0.24
C THR A 48 1.78 -8.97 0.09
N LEU A 49 0.66 -8.58 -0.53
CA LEU A 49 -0.46 -9.47 -0.83
C LEU A 49 -0.06 -10.57 -1.82
N THR A 50 0.63 -10.20 -2.91
CA THR A 50 1.11 -11.18 -3.91
C THR A 50 2.07 -12.18 -3.28
N TYR A 51 2.96 -11.71 -2.39
CA TYR A 51 3.88 -12.53 -1.64
C TYR A 51 3.15 -13.50 -0.71
N GLY A 52 2.21 -12.98 0.08
CA GLY A 52 1.38 -13.77 0.98
C GLY A 52 0.64 -14.90 0.25
N LEU A 53 -0.03 -14.57 -0.85
CA LEU A 53 -0.86 -15.50 -1.61
C LEU A 53 -0.04 -16.53 -2.39
N LYS A 54 1.06 -16.13 -3.04
CA LYS A 54 1.81 -17.02 -3.94
C LYS A 54 3.00 -17.74 -3.31
N PHE A 55 3.68 -17.11 -2.35
CA PHE A 55 4.99 -17.58 -1.86
C PHE A 55 5.00 -17.96 -0.39
N ALA A 56 4.10 -17.39 0.41
CA ALA A 56 3.95 -17.71 1.84
C ALA A 56 2.75 -18.63 2.11
N SER A 57 2.23 -19.32 1.08
CA SER A 57 1.13 -20.29 1.21
C SER A 57 -0.13 -19.74 1.90
N GLY A 58 -0.45 -18.47 1.70
CA GLY A 58 -1.60 -17.84 2.32
C GLY A 58 -1.42 -17.49 3.80
N ASP A 59 -0.19 -17.40 4.30
CA ASP A 59 0.08 -16.96 5.67
C ASP A 59 -0.60 -15.61 5.94
N ARG A 60 -1.49 -15.65 6.95
CA ARG A 60 -2.36 -14.53 7.35
C ARG A 60 -1.57 -13.28 7.69
N PHE A 61 -0.33 -13.42 8.19
CA PHE A 61 0.51 -12.27 8.52
C PHE A 61 0.74 -11.35 7.32
N TRP A 62 1.10 -11.92 6.16
CA TRP A 62 1.38 -11.14 4.95
C TRP A 62 0.11 -10.55 4.35
N ILE A 63 -0.99 -11.32 4.37
CA ILE A 63 -2.27 -10.87 3.85
C ILE A 63 -2.78 -9.67 4.65
N VAL A 64 -2.79 -9.77 5.99
CA VAL A 64 -3.23 -8.68 6.88
C VAL A 64 -2.36 -7.43 6.68
N ASN A 65 -1.03 -7.57 6.67
CA ASN A 65 -0.14 -6.43 6.48
C ASN A 65 -0.33 -5.77 5.11
N GLY A 66 -0.54 -6.55 4.06
CA GLY A 66 -0.83 -6.02 2.73
C GLY A 66 -2.11 -5.19 2.70
N PHE A 67 -3.17 -5.66 3.36
CA PHE A 67 -4.43 -4.91 3.48
C PHE A 67 -4.29 -3.65 4.33
N VAL A 68 -3.58 -3.72 5.47
CA VAL A 68 -3.32 -2.54 6.32
C VAL A 68 -2.62 -1.43 5.51
N LEU A 69 -1.59 -1.77 4.75
CA LEU A 69 -0.91 -0.82 3.86
C LEU A 69 -1.85 -0.22 2.81
N MET A 70 -2.75 -1.03 2.25
CA MET A 70 -3.76 -0.58 1.28
C MET A 70 -4.73 0.42 1.92
N PHE A 71 -5.19 0.17 3.14
CA PHE A 71 -6.17 1.02 3.82
C PHE A 71 -5.56 2.38 4.18
N PHE A 72 -4.32 2.39 4.68
CA PHE A 72 -3.59 3.64 4.90
C PHE A 72 -3.35 4.40 3.59
N SER A 73 -2.97 3.70 2.52
CA SER A 73 -2.85 4.33 1.20
C SER A 73 -4.16 5.00 0.76
N ALA A 74 -5.28 4.30 0.84
CA ALA A 74 -6.58 4.83 0.43
C ALA A 74 -6.99 6.05 1.28
N SER A 75 -6.78 5.95 2.60
CA SER A 75 -7.07 7.04 3.55
C SER A 75 -6.22 8.28 3.28
N MET A 76 -4.92 8.13 2.99
CA MET A 76 -4.03 9.24 2.63
C MET A 76 -4.43 9.89 1.30
N LEU A 77 -4.83 9.09 0.31
CA LEU A 77 -5.25 9.57 -1.00
C LEU A 77 -6.56 10.38 -0.89
N VAL A 78 -7.51 9.92 -0.09
CA VAL A 78 -8.75 10.66 0.21
C VAL A 78 -8.45 11.97 0.92
N PHE A 79 -7.52 11.99 1.88
CA PHE A 79 -7.10 13.23 2.53
C PHE A 79 -6.48 14.21 1.52
N SER A 80 -5.58 13.72 0.67
CA SER A 80 -4.94 14.55 -0.37
C SER A 80 -5.95 15.17 -1.34
N LEU A 81 -6.95 14.40 -1.77
CA LEU A 81 -7.98 14.86 -2.71
C LEU A 81 -9.03 15.80 -2.10
N THR A 82 -9.36 15.62 -0.82
CA THR A 82 -10.51 16.31 -0.20
C THR A 82 -10.13 17.34 0.85
N GLY A 83 -8.91 17.30 1.38
CA GLY A 83 -8.47 18.07 2.54
C GLY A 83 -9.20 17.72 3.85
N SER A 84 -10.11 16.75 3.85
CA SER A 84 -10.97 16.43 4.99
C SER A 84 -10.42 15.25 5.78
N GLY A 85 -9.94 15.54 6.99
CA GLY A 85 -9.51 14.50 7.94
C GLY A 85 -10.66 13.54 8.32
N LEU A 86 -11.88 14.05 8.43
CA LEU A 86 -13.06 13.24 8.76
C LEU A 86 -13.37 12.21 7.66
N LEU A 87 -13.31 12.60 6.38
CA LEU A 87 -13.53 11.66 5.27
C LEU A 87 -12.40 10.63 5.20
N SER A 88 -11.16 11.06 5.41
CA SER A 88 -9.99 10.18 5.41
C SER A 88 -10.06 9.10 6.51
N ILE A 89 -10.45 9.49 7.73
CA ILE A 89 -10.68 8.56 8.85
C ILE A 89 -11.89 7.67 8.55
N GLY A 90 -12.97 8.24 8.01
CA GLY A 90 -14.17 7.48 7.63
C GLY A 90 -13.86 6.36 6.63
N VAL A 91 -13.05 6.65 5.61
CA VAL A 91 -12.61 5.64 4.63
C VAL A 91 -11.73 4.58 5.27
N LEU A 92 -10.79 4.96 6.15
CA LEU A 92 -9.95 4.00 6.87
C LEU A 92 -10.81 3.02 7.68
N LEU A 93 -11.75 3.54 8.47
CA LEU A 93 -12.65 2.74 9.30
C LEU A 93 -13.58 1.86 8.46
N PHE A 94 -14.07 2.37 7.33
CA PHE A 94 -14.89 1.61 6.40
C PHE A 94 -14.12 0.42 5.81
N CYS A 95 -12.87 0.63 5.37
CA CYS A 95 -12.01 -0.44 4.87
C CYS A 95 -11.72 -1.49 5.94
N ILE A 96 -11.42 -1.08 7.17
CA ILE A 96 -11.22 -1.99 8.32
C ILE A 96 -12.49 -2.79 8.60
N GLY A 97 -13.66 -2.14 8.57
CA GLY A 97 -14.95 -2.80 8.78
C GLY A 97 -15.24 -3.87 7.73
N ILE A 98 -15.05 -3.56 6.45
CA ILE A 98 -15.20 -4.55 5.35
C ILE A 98 -14.21 -5.71 5.53
N PHE A 99 -12.96 -5.41 5.85
CA PHE A 99 -11.96 -6.45 6.05
C PHE A 99 -12.30 -7.37 7.24
N GLY A 100 -12.75 -6.80 8.35
CA GLY A 100 -13.26 -7.55 9.50
C GLY A 100 -14.43 -8.46 9.13
N LEU A 101 -15.39 -7.96 8.34
CA LEU A 101 -16.49 -8.77 7.84
C LEU A 101 -16.02 -9.93 6.97
N ILE A 102 -15.09 -9.69 6.05
CA ILE A 102 -14.51 -10.76 5.20
C ILE A 102 -13.86 -11.82 6.09
N MET A 103 -13.04 -11.42 7.07
CA MET A 103 -12.32 -12.34 7.95
C MET A 103 -13.23 -13.17 8.86
N VAL A 104 -14.45 -12.69 9.18
CA VAL A 104 -15.46 -13.45 9.92
C VAL A 104 -16.19 -14.45 9.03
N LEU A 105 -16.37 -14.12 7.74
CA LEU A 105 -17.09 -14.95 6.78
C LEU A 105 -16.23 -16.07 6.16
N THR A 106 -14.90 -16.02 6.32
CA THR A 106 -13.93 -16.99 5.78
C THR A 106 -13.26 -17.80 6.88
#